data_AF-A0A3C0DNP4-F1
#
_entry.id   AF-A0A3C0DNP4-F1
#
_cell.length_a   1.000
_cell.length_b   1.000
_cell.length_c   1.000
_cell.angle_alpha   90.00
_cell.angle_beta   90.00
_cell.angle_gamma   90.00
#
_symmetry.space_group_name_H-M   'P 1'
#
loop_
_entity.id
_entity.type
_entity.pdbx_description
1 polymer ?
#
loop_
_entity_poly.entity_id
_entity_poly.type
_entity_poly.pdbx_seq_one_letter_code
_entity_poly.pdbx_strand_id
1 'polypeptide(L)'
;MHCAIFFAFKTLAIVVNLRMTDLDLKLGFFKGNLYRETKETQTHSFSLAKLLLFSRISCRGGLQMPDLHLHTHYSDGEYSPAEIVAAASQKGLALIAITDHDTIGGVPEAIAAGMSCGVKVISGIEFSVDLSNGKGNGKAKHLLGYSFEPEHPFIAQKAQWSRDQRVVRNQKIVERLRAHGMIITRDELLQFAKKELIGRPHFAQLMVAKGYVQDAAEAFDRYLGKGQPCYVDRERLPAEKAITAIREAGGYPVWAHPMHNETDTAKVAAEVADLKSMGLAGLEVYYPEHDPQQTAFLLELCLKHQLFATAGSDYHSDKMKGHLKIEMGRGWNNQPLPNHLELPFA
;
A
#
# COMPACT_ATOMS: atom_id res chain seq x y z
N MET A 1 -50.68 -47.20 2.58
CA MET A 1 -49.51 -47.48 1.70
C MET A 1 -48.66 -46.21 1.72
N HIS A 2 -47.63 -46.13 2.59
CA HIS A 2 -46.17 -46.16 2.28
C HIS A 2 -45.81 -45.19 1.13
N CYS A 3 -44.87 -44.21 1.15
CA CYS A 3 -43.62 -43.91 1.87
C CYS A 3 -43.33 -42.38 1.70
N ALA A 4 -42.86 -41.60 2.69
CA ALA A 4 -41.47 -41.30 3.10
C ALA A 4 -40.72 -40.14 2.35
N ILE A 5 -40.56 -39.00 3.05
CA ILE A 5 -39.40 -38.09 3.30
C ILE A 5 -38.43 -37.62 2.16
N PHE A 6 -38.27 -36.28 1.95
CA PHE A 6 -37.04 -35.41 2.16
C PHE A 6 -37.02 -34.07 1.34
N PHE A 7 -36.84 -32.96 2.08
CA PHE A 7 -36.11 -31.67 1.84
C PHE A 7 -36.37 -30.64 0.70
N ALA A 8 -36.75 -29.43 1.14
CA ALA A 8 -36.07 -28.12 1.05
C ALA A 8 -35.98 -27.26 -0.24
N PHE A 9 -36.59 -26.07 -0.09
CA PHE A 9 -36.29 -24.71 -0.63
C PHE A 9 -36.27 -24.46 -2.15
N LYS A 10 -37.39 -23.88 -2.63
CA LYS A 10 -37.47 -23.04 -3.83
C LYS A 10 -37.42 -21.55 -3.44
N THR A 11 -36.45 -20.85 -4.04
CA THR A 11 -36.46 -19.51 -4.64
C THR A 11 -37.70 -18.62 -4.45
N LEU A 12 -37.52 -17.33 -4.06
CA LEU A 12 -37.96 -16.19 -4.89
C LEU A 12 -37.41 -14.84 -4.40
N ALA A 13 -36.78 -14.12 -5.32
CA ALA A 13 -36.48 -12.69 -5.19
C ALA A 13 -37.78 -11.88 -5.20
N ILE A 14 -37.92 -10.92 -4.27
CA ILE A 14 -38.90 -9.85 -4.38
C ILE A 14 -38.16 -8.52 -4.16
N VAL A 15 -38.03 -7.78 -5.25
CA VAL A 15 -37.71 -6.34 -5.26
C VAL A 15 -38.89 -5.61 -4.65
N VAL A 16 -38.69 -4.91 -3.53
CA VAL A 16 -39.68 -3.94 -3.04
C VAL A 16 -39.04 -2.55 -3.04
N ASN A 17 -39.56 -1.73 -3.92
CA ASN A 17 -39.31 -0.30 -4.02
C ASN A 17 -40.20 0.39 -2.98
N LEU A 18 -39.64 0.76 -1.81
CA LEU A 18 -40.37 1.51 -0.77
C LEU A 18 -39.91 2.97 -0.79
N ARG A 19 -40.84 3.84 -1.17
CA ARG A 19 -40.73 5.30 -1.00
C ARG A 19 -40.83 5.64 0.48
N MET A 20 -39.95 6.54 0.95
CA MET A 20 -40.02 7.12 2.29
C MET A 20 -41.25 8.04 2.42
N THR A 21 -42.31 7.57 3.05
CA THR A 21 -43.29 8.45 3.75
C THR A 21 -44.01 7.80 4.93
N ASP A 22 -43.89 6.48 5.20
CA ASP A 22 -44.71 5.81 6.22
C ASP A 22 -43.96 5.29 7.46
N LEU A 23 -42.76 5.80 7.76
CA LEU A 23 -41.97 5.36 8.93
C LEU A 23 -41.87 6.40 10.07
N ASP A 24 -42.87 7.27 10.23
CA ASP A 24 -42.94 8.25 11.33
C ASP A 24 -44.07 8.00 12.36
N LEU A 25 -44.73 6.85 12.31
CA LEU A 25 -45.79 6.50 13.27
C LEU A 25 -45.59 5.11 13.86
N LYS A 26 -44.51 4.94 14.66
CA LYS A 26 -44.39 3.88 15.70
C LYS A 26 -43.13 3.97 16.58
N LEU A 27 -42.56 5.16 16.78
CA LEU A 27 -41.56 5.42 17.83
C LEU A 27 -42.22 6.13 19.01
N GLY A 28 -43.02 5.39 19.76
CA GLY A 28 -43.75 5.98 20.88
C GLY A 28 -44.45 4.99 21.78
N PHE A 29 -43.87 3.82 22.05
CA PHE A 29 -44.27 2.97 23.19
C PHE A 29 -43.21 1.89 23.36
N PHE A 30 -42.25 2.10 24.27
CA PHE A 30 -41.52 1.12 25.09
C PHE A 30 -40.33 1.84 25.76
N LYS A 31 -40.65 2.81 26.63
CA LYS A 31 -39.78 3.12 27.78
C LYS A 31 -40.17 2.14 28.88
N GLY A 32 -39.26 1.23 29.25
CA GLY A 32 -39.42 0.39 30.43
C GLY A 32 -38.77 -0.98 30.29
N ASN A 33 -37.73 -1.19 31.10
CA ASN A 33 -37.19 -2.48 31.53
C ASN A 33 -36.62 -3.43 30.47
N LEU A 34 -35.30 -3.38 30.29
CA LEU A 34 -34.47 -4.53 29.95
C LEU A 34 -33.10 -4.40 30.64
N TYR A 35 -33.11 -4.49 31.97
CA TYR A 35 -31.97 -4.96 32.76
C TYR A 35 -32.39 -6.31 33.35
N ARG A 36 -31.99 -7.39 32.69
CA ARG A 36 -31.84 -8.71 33.30
C ARG A 36 -30.82 -9.48 32.46
N GLU A 37 -29.60 -9.52 32.97
CA GLU A 37 -28.59 -10.47 32.53
C GLU A 37 -29.08 -11.88 32.83
N THR A 38 -29.09 -12.73 31.81
CA THR A 38 -28.97 -14.17 31.98
C THR A 38 -27.76 -14.63 31.18
N LYS A 39 -26.79 -15.22 31.90
CA LYS A 39 -25.64 -15.94 31.35
C LYS A 39 -26.11 -17.05 30.41
N GLU A 40 -25.21 -17.44 29.49
CA GLU A 40 -25.33 -18.48 28.46
C GLU A 40 -25.85 -18.02 27.09
N THR A 41 -24.89 -17.67 26.23
CA THR A 41 -24.77 -17.92 24.76
C THR A 41 -23.84 -16.86 24.16
N GLN A 42 -22.56 -16.94 24.54
CA GLN A 42 -21.48 -16.36 23.74
C GLN A 42 -21.27 -17.26 22.53
N THR A 43 -21.74 -16.85 21.36
CA THR A 43 -21.08 -17.03 20.04
C THR A 43 -22.01 -16.50 18.94
N HIS A 44 -21.48 -15.63 18.07
CA HIS A 44 -22.06 -15.17 16.80
C HIS A 44 -23.23 -14.19 16.83
N SER A 45 -23.09 -13.09 17.57
CA SER A 45 -23.76 -11.82 17.24
C SER A 45 -22.73 -10.82 16.72
N PHE A 46 -22.16 -11.13 15.53
CA PHE A 46 -21.52 -10.11 14.70
C PHE A 46 -22.64 -9.24 14.14
N SER A 47 -23.02 -8.25 14.93
CA SER A 47 -24.19 -7.39 14.71
C SER A 47 -24.16 -6.71 13.33
N LEU A 48 -25.23 -6.93 12.56
CA LEU A 48 -25.61 -6.17 11.36
C LEU A 48 -25.53 -4.64 11.57
N ALA A 49 -25.57 -4.15 12.82
CA ALA A 49 -25.45 -2.73 13.13
C ALA A 49 -24.07 -2.14 12.77
N LYS A 50 -22.99 -2.93 12.71
CA LYS A 50 -21.69 -2.46 12.19
C LYS A 50 -21.68 -2.34 10.67
N LEU A 51 -22.43 -3.19 9.96
CA LEU A 51 -22.56 -3.10 8.50
C LEU A 51 -23.39 -1.88 8.08
N LEU A 52 -24.38 -1.48 8.90
CA LEU A 52 -25.21 -0.30 8.68
C LEU A 52 -24.54 1.01 9.10
N LEU A 53 -23.49 0.97 9.92
CA LEU A 53 -22.70 2.17 10.23
C LEU A 53 -21.87 2.65 9.03
N PHE A 54 -21.60 1.76 8.06
CA PHE A 54 -20.97 2.11 6.78
C PHE A 54 -21.96 2.63 5.72
N SER A 55 -23.27 2.52 5.93
CA SER A 55 -24.27 2.94 4.92
C SER A 55 -24.89 4.33 5.19
N ARG A 56 -24.41 5.05 6.20
CA ARG A 56 -24.92 6.38 6.59
C ARG A 56 -23.82 7.41 6.73
N ILE A 57 -23.07 7.63 5.65
CA ILE A 57 -22.39 8.92 5.42
C ILE A 57 -22.73 9.37 4.00
N SER A 58 -23.28 10.58 3.94
CA SER A 58 -23.86 11.23 2.78
C SER A 58 -22.85 11.35 1.63
N CYS A 59 -23.19 10.81 0.47
CA CYS A 59 -22.51 11.05 -0.79
C CYS A 59 -22.49 12.55 -1.12
N ARG A 60 -21.36 13.20 -0.87
CA ARG A 60 -20.97 14.47 -1.50
C ARG A 60 -19.55 14.34 -2.07
N GLY A 61 -19.39 13.38 -2.96
CA GLY A 61 -18.20 13.10 -3.75
C GLY A 61 -18.52 11.86 -4.58
N GLY A 62 -18.35 11.90 -5.90
CA GLY A 62 -18.62 10.73 -6.74
C GLY A 62 -17.82 9.52 -6.26
N LEU A 63 -18.32 8.31 -6.50
CA LEU A 63 -17.57 7.06 -6.28
C LEU A 63 -16.27 7.13 -7.09
N GLN A 64 -15.14 7.43 -6.45
CA GLN A 64 -13.85 7.52 -7.12
C GLN A 64 -13.26 6.11 -7.12
N MET A 65 -13.07 5.49 -8.29
CA MET A 65 -12.23 4.29 -8.41
C MET A 65 -10.78 4.74 -8.21
N PRO A 66 -10.14 4.42 -7.06
CA PRO A 66 -8.84 4.94 -6.74
C PRO A 66 -7.75 3.90 -6.99
N ASP A 67 -6.56 4.36 -7.37
CA ASP A 67 -5.34 3.58 -7.20
C ASP A 67 -4.26 4.49 -6.60
N LEU A 68 -4.06 4.34 -5.29
CA LEU A 68 -3.22 5.25 -4.52
C LEU A 68 -1.78 4.74 -4.36
N HIS A 69 -1.37 3.68 -5.07
CA HIS A 69 -0.03 3.14 -4.95
C HIS A 69 0.50 2.77 -6.33
N LEU A 70 1.21 3.71 -6.96
CA LEU A 70 1.69 3.60 -8.33
C LEU A 70 3.13 4.09 -8.43
N HIS A 71 3.93 3.37 -9.20
CA HIS A 71 5.35 3.68 -9.42
C HIS A 71 5.62 4.05 -10.88
N THR A 72 6.57 4.95 -11.06
CA THR A 72 7.03 5.48 -12.34
C THR A 72 8.53 5.24 -12.49
N HIS A 73 9.10 5.64 -13.64
CA HIS A 73 10.54 5.57 -13.86
C HIS A 73 11.37 6.47 -12.94
N TYR A 74 10.75 7.33 -12.12
CA TYR A 74 11.49 8.10 -11.12
C TYR A 74 11.99 7.23 -9.96
N SER A 75 11.40 6.04 -9.73
CA SER A 75 11.99 5.00 -8.88
C SER A 75 12.32 3.74 -9.67
N ASP A 76 11.37 2.83 -9.78
CA ASP A 76 11.50 1.45 -10.28
C ASP A 76 10.26 0.99 -11.07
N GLY A 77 9.34 1.90 -11.36
CA GLY A 77 8.33 1.72 -12.39
C GLY A 77 8.94 1.79 -13.80
N GLU A 78 8.23 1.23 -14.77
CA GLU A 78 8.67 1.19 -16.17
C GLU A 78 8.24 2.44 -16.95
N TYR A 79 7.10 3.02 -16.57
CA TYR A 79 6.43 4.08 -17.32
C TYR A 79 6.69 5.46 -16.71
N SER A 80 6.62 6.50 -17.54
CA SER A 80 6.62 7.89 -17.09
C SER A 80 5.37 8.24 -16.28
N PRO A 81 5.43 9.30 -15.45
CA PRO A 81 4.23 9.84 -14.78
C PRO A 81 3.09 10.12 -15.76
N ALA A 82 3.37 10.71 -16.93
CA ALA A 82 2.36 10.99 -17.95
C ALA A 82 1.73 9.71 -18.55
N GLU A 83 2.54 8.66 -18.81
CA GLU A 83 2.04 7.37 -19.29
C GLU A 83 1.16 6.68 -18.23
N ILE A 84 1.54 6.73 -16.96
CA ILE A 84 0.72 6.20 -15.86
C ILE A 84 -0.63 6.91 -15.78
N VAL A 85 -0.65 8.25 -15.87
CA VAL A 85 -1.90 9.04 -15.88
C VAL A 85 -2.77 8.69 -17.08
N ALA A 86 -2.19 8.55 -18.27
CA ALA A 86 -2.92 8.17 -19.47
C ALA A 86 -3.53 6.77 -19.34
N ALA A 87 -2.78 5.80 -18.79
CA ALA A 87 -3.27 4.45 -18.52
C ALA A 87 -4.40 4.46 -17.47
N ALA A 88 -4.28 5.27 -16.42
CA ALA A 88 -5.32 5.43 -15.40
C ALA A 88 -6.62 5.97 -16.01
N SER A 89 -6.53 6.98 -16.88
CA SER A 89 -7.66 7.54 -17.63
C SER A 89 -8.34 6.48 -18.50
N GLN A 90 -7.57 5.70 -19.26
CA GLN A 90 -8.09 4.61 -20.11
C GLN A 90 -8.80 3.51 -19.29
N LYS A 91 -8.35 3.27 -18.06
CA LYS A 91 -8.96 2.32 -17.12
C LYS A 91 -10.14 2.89 -16.33
N GLY A 92 -10.48 4.17 -16.54
CA GLY A 92 -11.57 4.85 -15.85
C GLY A 92 -11.29 5.17 -14.38
N LEU A 93 -10.02 5.18 -13.96
CA LEU A 93 -9.66 5.59 -12.60
C LEU A 93 -9.87 7.10 -12.44
N ALA A 94 -10.52 7.47 -11.34
CA ALA A 94 -10.88 8.87 -11.07
C ALA A 94 -9.84 9.58 -10.19
N LEU A 95 -9.12 8.83 -9.36
CA LEU A 95 -8.14 9.31 -8.42
C LEU A 95 -6.91 8.41 -8.41
N ILE A 96 -5.73 9.00 -8.56
CA ILE A 96 -4.48 8.27 -8.39
C ILE A 96 -3.46 9.05 -7.55
N ALA A 97 -2.47 8.33 -7.02
CA ALA A 97 -1.29 8.92 -6.40
C ALA A 97 -0.03 8.29 -7.00
N ILE A 98 0.96 9.11 -7.37
CA ILE A 98 2.29 8.62 -7.74
C ILE A 98 3.12 8.55 -6.48
N THR A 99 3.56 7.35 -6.10
CA THR A 99 4.18 7.04 -4.81
C THR A 99 5.55 6.41 -5.00
N ASP A 100 6.35 7.00 -5.88
CA ASP A 100 7.70 6.50 -6.18
C ASP A 100 8.54 6.31 -4.90
N HIS A 101 9.38 5.28 -4.90
CA HIS A 101 10.25 4.98 -3.77
C HIS A 101 11.24 6.11 -3.47
N ASP A 102 11.17 6.63 -2.24
CA ASP A 102 12.11 7.61 -1.70
C ASP A 102 12.25 8.88 -2.57
N THR A 103 11.29 9.22 -3.44
CA THR A 103 11.32 10.41 -4.30
C THR A 103 9.93 10.98 -4.59
N ILE A 104 9.89 12.28 -4.90
CA ILE A 104 8.68 13.00 -5.32
C ILE A 104 8.84 13.58 -6.74
N GLY A 105 9.92 13.21 -7.44
CA GLY A 105 10.29 13.84 -8.72
C GLY A 105 9.21 13.71 -9.80
N GLY A 106 8.45 12.62 -9.81
CA GLY A 106 7.36 12.40 -10.76
C GLY A 106 6.06 13.13 -10.45
N VAL A 107 5.89 13.68 -9.23
CA VAL A 107 4.62 14.25 -8.77
C VAL A 107 4.18 15.46 -9.61
N PRO A 108 5.03 16.48 -9.88
CA PRO A 108 4.61 17.64 -10.67
C PRO A 108 4.18 17.27 -12.10
N GLU A 109 4.91 16.36 -12.74
CA GLU A 109 4.58 15.86 -14.08
C GLU A 109 3.24 15.12 -14.09
N ALA A 110 3.01 14.25 -13.10
CA ALA A 110 1.77 13.50 -12.96
C ALA A 110 0.56 14.43 -12.78
N ILE A 111 0.69 15.44 -11.90
CA ILE A 111 -0.37 16.42 -11.64
C ILE A 111 -0.72 17.18 -12.92
N ALA A 112 0.29 17.65 -13.67
CA ALA A 112 0.08 18.36 -14.93
C ALA A 112 -0.61 17.48 -15.99
N ALA A 113 -0.19 16.20 -16.11
CA ALA A 113 -0.85 15.25 -17.01
C ALA A 113 -2.30 14.96 -16.57
N GLY A 114 -2.56 14.85 -15.27
CA GLY A 114 -3.89 14.59 -14.71
C GLY A 114 -4.92 15.64 -15.11
N MET A 115 -4.52 16.92 -15.09
CA MET A 115 -5.34 18.05 -15.55
C MET A 115 -5.78 17.91 -17.01
N SER A 116 -4.96 17.29 -17.86
CA SER A 116 -5.24 17.10 -19.28
C SER A 116 -6.10 15.85 -19.56
N CYS A 117 -6.00 14.83 -18.70
CA CYS A 117 -6.66 13.53 -18.90
C CYS A 117 -7.93 13.34 -18.07
N GLY A 118 -8.34 14.33 -17.28
CA GLY A 118 -9.54 14.24 -16.41
C GLY A 118 -9.37 13.28 -15.23
N VAL A 119 -8.14 13.00 -14.82
CA VAL A 119 -7.81 12.13 -13.67
C VAL A 119 -7.31 13.02 -12.54
N LYS A 120 -7.92 12.93 -11.36
CA LYS A 120 -7.41 13.62 -10.18
C LYS A 120 -6.13 12.93 -9.74
N VAL A 121 -5.03 13.67 -9.69
CA VAL A 121 -3.74 13.18 -9.18
C VAL A 121 -3.44 13.92 -7.87
N ILE A 122 -3.18 13.16 -6.81
CA ILE A 122 -2.67 13.70 -5.55
C ILE A 122 -1.18 13.41 -5.42
N SER A 123 -0.49 14.24 -4.64
CA SER A 123 0.91 13.99 -4.28
C SER A 123 1.04 12.70 -3.49
N GLY A 124 2.10 11.95 -3.82
CA GLY A 124 2.42 10.67 -3.19
C GLY A 124 3.92 10.50 -3.03
N ILE A 125 4.31 9.63 -2.10
CA ILE A 125 5.66 9.10 -1.93
C ILE A 125 5.57 7.77 -1.19
N GLU A 126 6.44 6.81 -1.51
CA GLU A 126 6.65 5.63 -0.68
C GLU A 126 8.05 5.68 -0.04
N PHE A 127 8.10 6.03 1.25
CA PHE A 127 9.34 6.01 2.01
C PHE A 127 9.74 4.59 2.38
N SER A 128 10.99 4.25 2.11
CA SER A 128 11.64 3.09 2.71
C SER A 128 12.02 3.37 4.17
N VAL A 129 11.36 2.68 5.10
CA VAL A 129 11.52 2.94 6.54
C VAL A 129 12.00 1.73 7.33
N ASP A 130 12.51 2.02 8.52
CA ASP A 130 12.73 1.06 9.59
C ASP A 130 11.63 1.21 10.66
N LEU A 131 10.85 0.14 10.86
CA LEU A 131 9.83 0.05 11.92
C LEU A 131 10.40 -0.43 13.26
N SER A 132 11.65 -0.91 13.30
CA SER A 132 12.23 -1.51 14.50
C SER A 132 12.66 -0.50 15.56
N ASN A 133 12.33 0.79 15.39
CA ASN A 133 12.71 1.89 16.30
C ASN A 133 14.21 1.91 16.61
N GLY A 134 15.05 1.69 15.60
CA GLY A 134 16.50 1.68 15.74
C GLY A 134 17.07 0.42 16.42
N LYS A 135 16.23 -0.58 16.74
CA LYS A 135 16.66 -1.90 17.23
C LYS A 135 17.08 -2.85 16.11
N GLY A 136 17.16 -2.32 14.89
CA GLY A 136 17.71 -2.83 13.63
C GLY A 136 17.79 -4.34 13.51
N ASN A 137 16.97 -4.94 12.62
CA ASN A 137 17.05 -6.33 12.12
C ASN A 137 15.99 -6.66 11.04
N GLY A 138 14.93 -5.84 10.96
CA GLY A 138 13.72 -6.11 10.17
C GLY A 138 13.91 -6.00 8.65
N LYS A 139 13.00 -6.64 7.90
CA LYS A 139 12.86 -6.39 6.46
C LYS A 139 12.54 -4.91 6.24
N ALA A 140 12.91 -4.36 5.09
CA ALA A 140 12.46 -3.03 4.70
C ALA A 140 10.92 -3.01 4.74
N LYS A 141 10.37 -1.98 5.37
CA LYS A 141 8.94 -1.71 5.42
C LYS A 141 8.72 -0.35 4.77
N HIS A 142 7.51 -0.10 4.31
CA HIS A 142 7.23 1.09 3.52
C HIS A 142 6.11 1.94 4.13
N LEU A 143 6.26 3.25 4.07
CA LEU A 143 5.26 4.22 4.47
C LEU A 143 4.88 5.08 3.27
N LEU A 144 3.60 5.07 2.93
CA LEU A 144 3.01 5.95 1.95
C LEU A 144 2.74 7.31 2.60
N GLY A 145 2.97 8.38 1.86
CA GLY A 145 2.54 9.73 2.22
C GLY A 145 1.65 10.29 1.14
N TYR A 146 0.48 10.81 1.50
CA TYR A 146 -0.50 11.34 0.53
C TYR A 146 -0.83 12.81 0.77
N SER A 147 -1.18 13.51 -0.31
CA SER A 147 -1.81 14.83 -0.29
C SER A 147 -1.04 15.88 0.53
N PHE A 148 0.29 15.79 0.53
CA PHE A 148 1.19 16.79 1.08
C PHE A 148 1.50 17.87 0.04
N GLU A 149 2.01 19.02 0.48
CA GLU A 149 2.56 20.05 -0.40
C GLU A 149 3.87 19.56 -1.05
N PRO A 150 3.93 19.30 -2.38
CA PRO A 150 5.12 18.72 -3.01
C PRO A 150 6.39 19.55 -2.85
N GLU A 151 6.27 20.87 -2.74
CA GLU A 151 7.42 21.76 -2.58
C GLU A 151 7.88 21.89 -1.11
N HIS A 152 7.23 21.17 -0.18
CA HIS A 152 7.56 21.29 1.23
C HIS A 152 8.98 20.75 1.54
N PRO A 153 9.88 21.58 2.10
CA PRO A 153 11.29 21.25 2.20
C PRO A 153 11.58 20.03 3.07
N PHE A 154 10.73 19.72 4.05
CA PHE A 154 10.95 18.57 4.95
C PHE A 154 10.83 17.22 4.23
N ILE A 155 9.82 17.05 3.36
CA ILE A 155 9.66 15.79 2.61
C ILE A 155 10.81 15.67 1.61
N ALA A 156 11.11 16.72 0.86
CA ALA A 156 12.19 16.72 -0.11
C ALA A 156 13.54 16.36 0.53
N GLN A 157 13.85 16.93 1.71
CA GLN A 157 15.06 16.61 2.47
C GLN A 157 15.11 15.16 2.94
N LYS A 158 14.00 14.60 3.46
CA LYS A 158 13.95 13.20 3.87
C LYS A 158 14.05 12.24 2.69
N ALA A 159 13.40 12.55 1.58
CA ALA A 159 13.47 11.79 0.35
C ALA A 159 14.92 11.78 -0.18
N GLN A 160 15.57 12.95 -0.25
CA GLN A 160 16.97 13.06 -0.65
C GLN A 160 17.89 12.27 0.28
N TRP A 161 17.73 12.40 1.61
CA TRP A 161 18.53 11.64 2.56
C TRP A 161 18.40 10.12 2.35
N SER A 162 17.19 9.60 2.13
CA SER A 162 16.96 8.17 1.87
C SER A 162 17.65 7.71 0.58
N ARG A 163 17.67 8.55 -0.47
CA ARG A 163 18.42 8.27 -1.71
C ARG A 163 19.92 8.32 -1.49
N ASP A 164 20.43 9.27 -0.70
CA ASP A 164 21.85 9.36 -0.36
C ASP A 164 22.33 8.12 0.40
N GLN A 165 21.54 7.60 1.34
CA GLN A 165 21.86 6.35 2.04
C GLN A 165 21.93 5.14 1.08
N ARG A 166 21.14 5.16 0.01
CA ARG A 166 21.22 4.15 -1.05
C ARG A 166 22.52 4.27 -1.85
N VAL A 167 22.96 5.49 -2.15
CA VAL A 167 24.26 5.74 -2.81
C VAL A 167 25.42 5.25 -1.94
N VAL A 168 25.42 5.63 -0.66
CA VAL A 168 26.43 5.18 0.32
C VAL A 168 26.49 3.66 0.41
N ARG A 169 25.32 2.98 0.50
CA ARG A 169 25.26 1.52 0.49
C ARG A 169 25.86 0.95 -0.80
N ASN A 170 25.47 1.49 -1.96
CA ASN A 170 25.92 0.97 -3.24
C ASN A 170 27.43 1.10 -3.42
N GLN A 171 28.03 2.19 -2.94
CA GLN A 171 29.49 2.34 -2.94
C GLN A 171 30.18 1.24 -2.11
N LYS A 172 29.66 0.94 -0.92
CA LYS A 172 30.16 -0.17 -0.08
C LYS A 172 30.01 -1.54 -0.76
N ILE A 173 28.94 -1.75 -1.53
CA ILE A 173 28.76 -2.99 -2.31
C ILE A 173 29.82 -3.07 -3.42
N VAL A 174 30.07 -1.99 -4.16
CA VAL A 174 31.13 -1.91 -5.17
C VAL A 174 32.51 -2.23 -4.57
N GLU A 175 32.83 -1.66 -3.42
CA GLU A 175 34.10 -1.90 -2.73
C GLU A 175 34.27 -3.37 -2.33
N ARG A 176 33.20 -4.00 -1.82
CA ARG A 176 33.22 -5.44 -1.47
C ARG A 176 33.33 -6.33 -2.71
N LEU A 177 32.59 -6.05 -3.77
CA LEU A 177 32.70 -6.80 -5.03
C LEU A 177 34.12 -6.70 -5.60
N ARG A 178 34.74 -5.51 -5.53
CA ARG A 178 36.13 -5.31 -5.96
C ARG A 178 37.11 -6.19 -5.17
N ALA A 179 36.90 -6.37 -3.87
CA ALA A 179 37.72 -7.27 -3.04
C ALA A 179 37.62 -8.75 -3.48
N HIS A 180 36.57 -9.11 -4.22
CA HIS A 180 36.39 -10.42 -4.84
C HIS A 180 36.79 -10.46 -6.33
N GLY A 181 37.54 -9.47 -6.82
CA GLY A 181 38.00 -9.40 -8.20
C GLY A 181 36.92 -8.99 -9.22
N MET A 182 35.74 -8.55 -8.74
CA MET A 182 34.64 -8.11 -9.60
C MET A 182 34.64 -6.58 -9.68
N ILE A 183 35.00 -6.04 -10.84
CA ILE A 183 35.11 -4.60 -11.06
C ILE A 183 33.78 -4.10 -11.64
N ILE A 184 33.04 -3.34 -10.85
CA ILE A 184 31.79 -2.70 -11.24
C ILE A 184 31.88 -1.21 -10.97
N THR A 185 31.43 -0.40 -11.92
CA THR A 185 31.37 1.06 -11.81
C THR A 185 29.92 1.54 -11.67
N ARG A 186 29.75 2.76 -11.14
CA ARG A 186 28.44 3.41 -11.07
C ARG A 186 27.86 3.66 -12.47
N ASP A 187 28.70 4.06 -13.42
CA ASP A 187 28.25 4.38 -14.78
C ASP A 187 27.73 3.15 -15.51
N GLU A 188 28.36 1.98 -15.33
CA GLU A 188 27.82 0.71 -15.83
C GLU A 188 26.47 0.38 -15.19
N LEU A 189 26.32 0.56 -13.87
CA LEU A 189 25.04 0.32 -13.18
C LEU A 189 23.92 1.24 -13.66
N LEU A 190 24.24 2.50 -14.01
CA LEU A 190 23.28 3.46 -14.56
C LEU A 190 22.73 3.05 -15.93
N GLN A 191 23.41 2.18 -16.66
CA GLN A 191 22.87 1.64 -17.92
C GLN A 191 21.74 0.63 -17.68
N PHE A 192 21.70 0.02 -16.48
CA PHE A 192 20.66 -0.94 -16.08
C PHE A 192 19.55 -0.29 -15.26
N ALA A 193 19.85 0.74 -14.47
CA ALA A 193 18.86 1.52 -13.76
C ALA A 193 18.32 2.61 -14.69
N LYS A 194 17.07 2.48 -15.17
CA LYS A 194 16.40 3.49 -16.00
C LYS A 194 16.18 4.80 -15.21
N LYS A 195 17.25 5.60 -15.13
CA LYS A 195 17.42 6.96 -14.63
C LYS A 195 17.73 7.22 -13.16
N GLU A 196 17.26 6.55 -12.10
CA GLU A 196 17.68 7.01 -10.75
C GLU A 196 17.97 5.93 -9.69
N LEU A 197 17.16 4.88 -9.56
CA LEU A 197 17.25 4.03 -8.36
C LEU A 197 18.10 2.76 -8.53
N ILE A 198 19.40 2.83 -8.27
CA ILE A 198 20.26 1.63 -8.27
C ILE A 198 19.97 0.74 -7.03
N GLY A 199 19.25 -0.37 -7.23
CA GLY A 199 19.13 -1.49 -6.28
C GLY A 199 20.10 -2.65 -6.51
N ARG A 200 20.14 -3.61 -5.56
CA ARG A 200 20.89 -4.88 -5.69
C ARG A 200 20.52 -5.70 -6.95
N PRO A 201 19.26 -5.72 -7.43
CA PRO A 201 18.94 -6.38 -8.70
C PRO A 201 19.78 -5.88 -9.89
N HIS A 202 20.09 -4.58 -9.96
CA HIS A 202 20.96 -4.03 -11.02
C HIS A 202 22.40 -4.51 -10.89
N PHE A 203 22.91 -4.70 -9.66
CA PHE A 203 24.21 -5.33 -9.45
C PHE A 203 24.20 -6.77 -9.96
N ALA A 204 23.16 -7.55 -9.64
CA ALA A 204 23.03 -8.92 -10.13
C ALA A 204 23.00 -8.98 -11.66
N GLN A 205 22.20 -8.11 -12.30
CA GLN A 205 22.15 -8.00 -13.77
C GLN A 205 23.50 -7.67 -14.39
N LEU A 206 24.23 -6.71 -13.82
CA LEU A 206 25.56 -6.34 -14.31
C LEU A 206 26.59 -7.44 -14.06
N MET A 207 26.52 -8.15 -12.93
CA MET A 207 27.39 -9.29 -12.65
C MET A 207 27.19 -10.43 -13.67
N VAL A 208 25.95 -10.70 -14.06
CA VAL A 208 25.63 -11.65 -15.15
C VAL A 208 26.18 -11.13 -16.47
N ALA A 209 25.91 -9.86 -16.81
CA ALA A 209 26.37 -9.27 -18.07
C ALA A 209 27.90 -9.27 -18.22
N LYS A 210 28.64 -9.18 -17.10
CA LYS A 210 30.11 -9.24 -17.08
C LYS A 210 30.67 -10.67 -16.93
N GLY A 211 29.80 -11.69 -16.85
CA GLY A 211 30.20 -13.09 -16.74
C GLY A 211 30.79 -13.46 -15.37
N TYR A 212 30.54 -12.68 -14.32
CA TYR A 212 30.99 -13.00 -12.95
C TYR A 212 30.14 -14.10 -12.30
N VAL A 213 28.90 -14.25 -12.75
CA VAL A 213 27.94 -15.27 -12.32
C VAL A 213 27.09 -15.70 -13.52
N GLN A 214 26.47 -16.88 -13.45
CA GLN A 214 25.63 -17.45 -14.50
C GLN A 214 24.26 -16.78 -14.58
N ASP A 215 23.67 -16.45 -13.42
CA ASP A 215 22.36 -15.81 -13.33
C ASP A 215 22.22 -14.91 -12.09
N ALA A 216 21.08 -14.24 -11.99
CA ALA A 216 20.81 -13.33 -10.88
C ALA A 216 20.64 -14.07 -9.54
N ALA A 217 20.15 -15.32 -9.54
CA ALA A 217 19.98 -16.11 -8.33
C ALA A 217 21.36 -16.41 -7.71
N GLU A 218 22.32 -16.83 -8.53
CA GLU A 218 23.71 -17.04 -8.11
C GLU A 218 24.32 -15.77 -7.51
N ALA A 219 24.07 -14.59 -8.10
CA ALA A 219 24.54 -13.32 -7.56
C ALA A 219 24.05 -13.10 -6.11
N PHE A 220 22.76 -13.37 -5.85
CA PHE A 220 22.17 -13.23 -4.52
C PHE A 220 22.66 -14.32 -3.56
N ASP A 221 22.71 -15.56 -4.00
CA ASP A 221 23.06 -16.70 -3.14
C ASP A 221 24.52 -16.65 -2.69
N ARG A 222 25.43 -16.15 -3.55
CA ARG A 222 26.88 -16.13 -3.25
C ARG A 222 27.42 -14.80 -2.77
N TYR A 223 26.79 -13.67 -3.13
CA TYR A 223 27.41 -12.35 -2.92
C TYR A 223 26.47 -11.29 -2.32
N LEU A 224 25.25 -11.13 -2.86
CA LEU A 224 24.40 -9.96 -2.60
C LEU A 224 23.27 -10.19 -1.57
N GLY A 225 22.98 -11.45 -1.24
CA GLY A 225 21.92 -11.88 -0.32
C GLY A 225 22.26 -11.59 1.15
N LYS A 226 21.26 -11.55 2.03
CA LYS A 226 21.50 -11.28 3.47
C LYS A 226 22.48 -12.32 4.04
N GLY A 227 23.54 -11.85 4.68
CA GLY A 227 24.61 -12.70 5.23
C GLY A 227 25.74 -13.03 4.25
N GLN A 228 25.61 -12.66 2.97
CA GLN A 228 26.63 -12.89 1.95
C GLN A 228 27.73 -11.81 1.97
N PRO A 229 28.95 -12.11 1.48
CA PRO A 229 30.12 -11.24 1.65
C PRO A 229 29.94 -9.81 1.12
N CYS A 230 29.21 -9.64 0.01
CA CYS A 230 28.98 -8.33 -0.61
C CYS A 230 27.68 -7.67 -0.15
N TYR A 231 26.95 -8.26 0.80
CA TYR A 231 25.73 -7.67 1.33
C TYR A 231 26.00 -6.55 2.32
N VAL A 232 25.50 -5.37 1.98
CA VAL A 232 25.52 -4.19 2.84
C VAL A 232 24.08 -3.83 3.15
N ASP A 233 23.71 -3.80 4.43
CA ASP A 233 22.40 -3.30 4.81
C ASP A 233 22.34 -1.78 4.60
N ARG A 234 21.17 -1.30 4.19
CA ARG A 234 20.93 0.13 4.00
C ARG A 234 20.49 0.73 5.33
N GLU A 235 21.08 1.84 5.72
CA GLU A 235 20.49 2.68 6.76
C GLU A 235 19.15 3.25 6.22
N ARG A 236 18.06 2.99 6.94
CA ARG A 236 16.71 3.39 6.53
C ARG A 236 16.22 4.51 7.44
N LEU A 237 15.29 5.31 6.91
CA LEU A 237 14.68 6.39 7.68
C LEU A 237 13.85 5.78 8.82
N PRO A 238 14.00 6.22 10.08
CA PRO A 238 13.11 5.79 11.15
C PRO A 238 11.66 6.17 10.82
N ALA A 239 10.72 5.26 11.06
CA ALA A 239 9.30 5.47 10.73
C ALA A 239 8.74 6.79 11.27
N GLU A 240 9.07 7.12 12.52
CA GLU A 240 8.69 8.38 13.17
C GLU A 240 9.14 9.61 12.36
N LYS A 241 10.35 9.59 11.78
CA LYS A 241 10.87 10.71 10.98
C LYS A 241 10.14 10.83 9.64
N ALA A 242 9.77 9.70 9.03
CA ALA A 242 8.96 9.70 7.81
C ALA A 242 7.54 10.24 8.09
N ILE A 243 6.90 9.73 9.14
CA ILE A 243 5.57 10.18 9.60
C ILE A 243 5.58 11.68 9.89
N THR A 244 6.57 12.15 10.67
CA THR A 244 6.71 13.57 10.98
C THR A 244 6.86 14.40 9.71
N ALA A 245 7.74 14.01 8.78
CA ALA A 245 7.93 14.76 7.54
C ALA A 245 6.65 14.85 6.69
N ILE A 246 5.88 13.76 6.60
CA ILE A 246 4.60 13.74 5.90
C ILE A 246 3.59 14.68 6.57
N ARG A 247 3.47 14.62 7.90
CA ARG A 247 2.52 15.43 8.68
C ARG A 247 2.86 16.93 8.62
N GLU A 248 4.12 17.29 8.77
CA GLU A 248 4.59 18.69 8.69
C GLU A 248 4.31 19.30 7.31
N ALA A 249 4.35 18.49 6.25
CA ALA A 249 3.98 18.93 4.90
C ALA A 249 2.46 18.91 4.63
N GLY A 250 1.63 18.72 5.67
CA GLY A 250 0.17 18.69 5.57
C GLY A 250 -0.41 17.36 5.05
N GLY A 251 0.40 16.33 4.88
CA GLY A 251 0.00 15.06 4.29
C GLY A 251 -0.49 14.00 5.29
N TYR A 252 -0.84 12.85 4.73
CA TYR A 252 -1.37 11.70 5.46
C TYR A 252 -0.44 10.48 5.36
N PRO A 253 0.22 10.08 6.46
CA PRO A 253 1.05 8.89 6.50
C PRO A 253 0.21 7.61 6.59
N VAL A 254 0.49 6.64 5.74
CA VAL A 254 -0.22 5.36 5.60
C VAL A 254 0.77 4.22 5.55
N TRP A 255 0.53 3.14 6.31
CA TRP A 255 1.38 1.96 6.24
C TRP A 255 1.05 1.15 4.99
N ALA A 256 2.02 1.06 4.08
CA ALA A 256 1.94 0.29 2.85
C ALA A 256 1.94 -1.22 3.15
N HIS A 257 1.08 -1.95 2.43
CA HIS A 257 0.98 -3.41 2.38
C HIS A 257 1.39 -4.16 3.67
N PRO A 258 0.73 -3.92 4.82
CA PRO A 258 1.24 -4.38 6.12
C PRO A 258 1.40 -5.90 6.24
N MET A 259 0.62 -6.68 5.49
CA MET A 259 0.66 -8.14 5.47
C MET A 259 1.60 -8.71 4.40
N HIS A 260 2.25 -7.87 3.58
CA HIS A 260 3.21 -8.34 2.59
C HIS A 260 4.40 -9.03 3.27
N ASN A 261 4.60 -10.30 2.94
CA ASN A 261 5.64 -11.15 3.52
C ASN A 261 5.60 -11.24 5.07
N GLU A 262 4.42 -11.03 5.67
CA GLU A 262 4.18 -11.08 7.11
C GLU A 262 2.89 -11.83 7.41
N THR A 263 2.96 -12.84 8.27
CA THR A 263 1.82 -13.69 8.63
C THR A 263 1.46 -13.59 10.11
N ASP A 264 2.32 -12.98 10.93
CA ASP A 264 2.06 -12.78 12.36
C ASP A 264 1.15 -11.56 12.58
N THR A 265 -0.14 -11.83 12.72
CA THR A 265 -1.16 -10.79 12.96
C THR A 265 -0.98 -10.09 14.31
N ALA A 266 -0.45 -10.77 15.33
CA ALA A 266 -0.20 -10.16 16.63
C ALA A 266 0.93 -9.13 16.53
N LYS A 267 1.97 -9.44 15.77
CA LYS A 267 3.05 -8.51 15.45
C LYS A 267 2.53 -7.30 14.65
N VAL A 268 1.76 -7.52 13.59
CA VAL A 268 1.18 -6.41 12.79
C VAL A 268 0.30 -5.52 13.66
N ALA A 269 -0.53 -6.08 14.53
CA ALA A 269 -1.37 -5.30 15.44
C ALA A 269 -0.55 -4.44 16.43
N ALA A 270 0.59 -4.96 16.92
CA ALA A 270 1.51 -4.20 17.76
C ALA A 270 2.19 -3.07 16.98
N GLU A 271 2.69 -3.36 15.77
CA GLU A 271 3.31 -2.35 14.89
C GLU A 271 2.32 -1.24 14.49
N VAL A 272 1.05 -1.57 14.25
CA VAL A 272 -0.01 -0.55 14.02
C VAL A 272 -0.19 0.34 15.25
N ALA A 273 -0.20 -0.22 16.46
CA ALA A 273 -0.35 0.57 17.68
C ALA A 273 0.84 1.52 17.88
N ASP A 274 2.06 1.04 17.65
CA ASP A 274 3.29 1.85 17.74
C ASP A 274 3.26 2.98 16.70
N LEU A 275 2.97 2.67 15.44
CA LEU A 275 2.88 3.67 14.37
C LEU A 275 1.76 4.68 14.61
N LYS A 276 0.62 4.24 15.15
CA LYS A 276 -0.47 5.15 15.55
C LYS A 276 0.01 6.17 16.57
N SER A 277 0.80 5.75 17.56
CA SER A 277 1.37 6.66 18.57
C SER A 277 2.30 7.72 17.98
N MET A 278 2.92 7.43 16.83
CA MET A 278 3.78 8.36 16.08
C MET A 278 3.00 9.30 15.16
N GLY A 279 1.69 9.09 14.98
CA GLY A 279 0.85 9.90 14.11
C GLY A 279 0.47 9.25 12.79
N LEU A 280 0.51 7.91 12.67
CA LEU A 280 -0.06 7.21 11.50
C LEU A 280 -1.53 7.59 11.27
N ALA A 281 -1.91 7.74 10.00
CA ALA A 281 -3.23 8.18 9.58
C ALA A 281 -4.11 7.07 9.01
N GLY A 282 -3.50 6.12 8.29
CA GLY A 282 -4.22 5.04 7.61
C GLY A 282 -3.40 3.77 7.43
N LEU A 283 -4.06 2.74 6.91
CA LEU A 283 -3.45 1.49 6.45
C LEU A 283 -3.82 1.24 4.99
N GLU A 284 -2.88 0.71 4.20
CA GLU A 284 -3.20 0.11 2.91
C GLU A 284 -3.87 -1.24 3.14
N VAL A 285 -5.19 -1.25 3.03
CA VAL A 285 -6.03 -2.42 3.33
C VAL A 285 -6.21 -3.28 2.10
N TYR A 286 -6.52 -2.65 0.96
CA TYR A 286 -6.78 -3.34 -0.29
C TYR A 286 -5.52 -3.30 -1.17
N TYR A 287 -4.84 -4.45 -1.24
CA TYR A 287 -3.56 -4.63 -1.93
C TYR A 287 -3.59 -5.99 -2.65
N PRO A 288 -2.89 -6.19 -3.79
CA PRO A 288 -2.95 -7.42 -4.57
C PRO A 288 -2.59 -8.71 -3.85
N GLU A 289 -1.80 -8.66 -2.77
CA GLU A 289 -1.44 -9.85 -1.97
C GLU A 289 -2.20 -9.95 -0.65
N HIS A 290 -3.13 -9.04 -0.36
CA HIS A 290 -3.97 -9.13 0.82
C HIS A 290 -5.21 -9.97 0.53
N ASP A 291 -5.24 -11.20 1.03
CA ASP A 291 -6.42 -12.05 0.92
C ASP A 291 -7.62 -11.48 1.72
N PRO A 292 -8.84 -12.03 1.56
CA PRO A 292 -10.01 -11.53 2.27
C PRO A 292 -9.90 -11.57 3.81
N GLN A 293 -9.15 -12.52 4.38
CA GLN A 293 -8.97 -12.62 5.83
C GLN A 293 -8.02 -11.53 6.32
N GLN A 294 -6.92 -11.30 5.61
CA GLN A 294 -5.97 -10.21 5.84
C GLN A 294 -6.64 -8.84 5.69
N THR A 295 -7.45 -8.67 4.65
CA THR A 295 -8.25 -7.45 4.42
C THR A 295 -9.18 -7.19 5.61
N ALA A 296 -9.94 -8.20 6.05
CA ALA A 296 -10.84 -8.08 7.20
C ALA A 296 -10.09 -7.73 8.49
N PHE A 297 -8.95 -8.37 8.74
CA PHE A 297 -8.08 -8.07 9.88
C PHE A 297 -7.58 -6.62 9.87
N LEU A 298 -7.12 -6.10 8.73
CA LEU A 298 -6.66 -4.71 8.62
C LEU A 298 -7.81 -3.70 8.79
N LEU A 299 -9.02 -4.02 8.31
CA LEU A 299 -10.22 -3.21 8.55
C LEU A 299 -10.58 -3.15 10.05
N GLU A 300 -10.46 -4.26 10.77
CA GLU A 300 -10.67 -4.28 12.23
C GLU A 300 -9.65 -3.40 12.96
N LEU A 301 -8.38 -3.41 12.53
CA LEU A 301 -7.37 -2.51 13.07
C LEU A 301 -7.68 -1.05 12.74
N CYS A 302 -8.16 -0.75 11.53
CA CYS A 302 -8.58 0.60 11.15
C CYS A 302 -9.68 1.13 12.08
N LEU A 303 -10.71 0.31 12.32
CA LEU A 303 -11.81 0.63 13.24
C LEU A 303 -11.32 0.81 14.68
N LYS A 304 -10.46 -0.08 15.17
CA LYS A 304 -9.94 -0.05 16.54
C LYS A 304 -9.09 1.18 16.82
N HIS A 305 -8.27 1.60 15.86
CA HIS A 305 -7.28 2.67 16.03
C HIS A 305 -7.70 4.01 15.39
N GLN A 306 -8.91 4.10 14.85
CA GLN A 306 -9.42 5.28 14.13
C GLN A 306 -8.43 5.69 13.03
N LEU A 307 -8.15 4.75 12.13
CA LEU A 307 -7.33 4.92 10.93
C LEU A 307 -8.25 4.76 9.71
N PHE A 308 -7.97 5.48 8.63
CA PHE A 308 -8.67 5.28 7.36
C PHE A 308 -8.03 4.15 6.55
N ALA A 309 -8.83 3.51 5.70
CA ALA A 309 -8.38 2.47 4.79
C ALA A 309 -8.03 3.07 3.42
N THR A 310 -6.93 2.62 2.82
CA THR A 310 -6.56 2.93 1.43
C THR A 310 -6.51 1.68 0.56
N ALA A 311 -6.43 1.92 -0.75
CA ALA A 311 -6.32 0.91 -1.78
C ALA A 311 -5.24 1.31 -2.79
N GLY A 312 -4.43 0.35 -3.20
CA GLY A 312 -3.35 0.56 -4.15
C GLY A 312 -2.94 -0.75 -4.81
N SER A 313 -2.54 -0.68 -6.08
CA SER A 313 -2.08 -1.85 -6.83
C SER A 313 -0.59 -2.12 -6.65
N ASP A 314 0.21 -1.14 -6.24
CA ASP A 314 1.67 -1.21 -6.25
C ASP A 314 2.21 -1.53 -7.67
N TYR A 315 1.57 -0.91 -8.67
CA TYR A 315 1.89 -1.15 -10.08
C TYR A 315 3.23 -0.51 -10.46
N HIS A 316 4.13 -1.34 -10.99
CA HIS A 316 5.44 -0.94 -11.49
C HIS A 316 5.57 -1.15 -13.01
N SER A 317 5.01 -2.23 -13.54
CA SER A 317 5.09 -2.59 -14.97
C SER A 317 4.08 -3.68 -15.30
N ASP A 318 3.96 -4.02 -16.59
CA ASP A 318 3.14 -5.15 -17.05
C ASP A 318 3.81 -6.52 -16.89
N LYS A 319 5.02 -6.55 -16.30
CA LYS A 319 5.78 -7.79 -16.06
C LYS A 319 5.25 -8.52 -14.83
N MET A 320 5.49 -9.84 -14.80
CA MET A 320 5.11 -10.67 -13.67
C MET A 320 5.98 -10.35 -12.44
N LYS A 321 5.34 -10.15 -11.28
CA LYS A 321 5.97 -10.08 -9.95
C LYS A 321 5.90 -11.48 -9.33
N GLY A 322 6.89 -12.32 -9.63
CA GLY A 322 6.83 -13.75 -9.30
C GLY A 322 5.72 -14.45 -10.08
N HIS A 323 4.70 -14.94 -9.38
CA HIS A 323 3.53 -15.59 -9.99
C HIS A 323 2.32 -14.65 -10.17
N LEU A 324 2.43 -13.39 -9.73
CA LEU A 324 1.35 -12.42 -9.78
C LEU A 324 1.54 -11.44 -10.93
N LYS A 325 0.47 -11.21 -11.70
CA LYS A 325 0.39 -10.10 -12.64
C LYS A 325 -0.31 -8.94 -11.92
N ILE A 326 0.44 -7.90 -11.61
CA ILE A 326 -0.13 -6.68 -11.03
C ILE A 326 -0.78 -5.89 -12.15
N GLU A 327 -2.00 -5.41 -11.93
CA GLU A 327 -2.72 -4.57 -12.87
C GLU A 327 -3.17 -3.30 -12.14
N MET A 328 -2.87 -2.15 -12.73
CA MET A 328 -3.35 -0.85 -12.25
C MET A 328 -4.88 -0.88 -12.04
N GLY A 329 -5.32 -0.38 -10.88
CA GLY A 329 -6.72 -0.35 -10.45
C GLY A 329 -7.25 -1.67 -9.90
N ARG A 330 -6.40 -2.68 -9.71
CA ARG A 330 -6.78 -4.03 -9.25
C ARG A 330 -6.08 -4.41 -7.95
N GLY A 331 -6.80 -5.10 -7.08
CA GLY A 331 -6.31 -5.71 -5.85
C GLY A 331 -6.29 -7.24 -5.93
N TRP A 332 -6.52 -7.89 -4.79
CA TRP A 332 -6.51 -9.35 -4.65
C TRP A 332 -7.35 -10.07 -5.72
N ASN A 333 -6.80 -11.14 -6.29
CA ASN A 333 -7.42 -11.91 -7.37
C ASN A 333 -7.91 -11.05 -8.56
N ASN A 334 -7.18 -9.98 -8.87
CA ASN A 334 -7.48 -9.03 -9.94
C ASN A 334 -8.86 -8.37 -9.85
N GLN A 335 -9.42 -8.29 -8.65
CA GLN A 335 -10.69 -7.58 -8.41
C GLN A 335 -10.46 -6.07 -8.47
N PRO A 336 -11.42 -5.27 -8.98
CA PRO A 336 -11.32 -3.81 -8.92
C PRO A 336 -11.09 -3.32 -7.49
N LEU A 337 -10.24 -2.30 -7.32
CA LEU A 337 -10.10 -1.61 -6.05
C LEU A 337 -11.43 -0.93 -5.65
N PRO A 338 -11.75 -0.85 -4.34
CA PRO A 338 -13.04 -0.32 -3.87
C PRO A 338 -13.19 1.16 -4.20
N ASN A 339 -14.37 1.54 -4.70
CA ASN A 339 -14.72 2.91 -5.09
C ASN A 339 -15.49 3.70 -4.00
N HIS A 340 -15.62 3.12 -2.80
CA HIS A 340 -16.41 3.65 -1.68
C HIS A 340 -15.52 4.00 -0.47
N LEU A 341 -14.21 4.22 -0.68
CA LEU A 341 -13.30 4.60 0.37
C LEU A 341 -13.55 6.04 0.85
N GLU A 342 -13.66 6.21 2.15
CA GLU A 342 -13.70 7.53 2.79
C GLU A 342 -12.27 8.05 2.96
N LEU A 343 -11.80 8.77 1.94
CA LEU A 343 -10.45 9.35 1.92
C LEU A 343 -10.54 10.82 2.37
N PRO A 344 -9.86 11.23 3.46
CA PRO A 344 -9.98 12.58 4.01
C PRO A 344 -9.40 13.70 3.12
N PHE A 345 -8.79 13.33 1.99
CA PHE A 345 -8.11 14.21 1.03
C PHE A 345 -8.68 14.14 -0.40
N ALA A 346 -9.71 13.31 -0.64
CA ALA A 346 -10.23 13.02 -1.98
C ALA A 346 -11.46 13.84 -2.37
#